data_AF-A0A1F5G336-F1
#
_entry.id   AF-A0A1F5G336-F1
#
_cell.length_a   1.000
_cell.length_b   1.000
_cell.length_c   1.000
_cell.angle_alpha   90.00
_cell.angle_beta   90.00
_cell.angle_gamma   90.00
#
_symmetry.space_group_name_H-M   'P 1'
#
loop_
_entity.id
_entity.type
_entity.pdbx_description
1 polymer ?
#
loop_
_entity_poly.entity_id
_entity_poly.type
_entity_poly.pdbx_seq_one_letter_code
_entity_poly.pdbx_strand_id
1 'polypeptide(L)'
;MFLQNGVDLKNTVTGDPQKDKLAEDALDFYSLFARSGQAERVWDETMEVSTSAFAAGRVAFYFAPSWRVFEIKDANSALNFKVAPIPQLPGGKVSWASYWVEGVSQKSPNKKEALDFLKFLTDSSSMQLVYSEASKLRLFGQPYSRVDLAQQLSEDPYVGAYVKDAAWARSFSLASNTFDNGLNDRLIALLADAVNSANRGGSAKDALATYSKGANSVFSQFGLAPPVSPTPR
;
A
#
# COMPACT_ATOMS: atom_id res chain seq x y z
N MET A 1 0.71 -8.79 -2.63
CA MET A 1 0.67 -10.12 -3.28
C MET A 1 1.06 -10.09 -4.75
N PHE A 2 0.43 -9.26 -5.60
CA PHE A 2 0.92 -9.06 -6.97
C PHE A 2 2.44 -8.85 -7.05
N LEU A 3 2.99 -7.96 -6.20
CA LEU A 3 4.44 -7.76 -6.11
C LEU A 3 5.23 -9.00 -5.69
N GLN A 4 4.69 -9.82 -4.77
CA GLN A 4 5.34 -11.06 -4.35
C GLN A 4 5.36 -12.10 -5.47
N ASN A 5 4.38 -12.05 -6.37
CA ASN A 5 4.35 -12.88 -7.58
C ASN A 5 5.06 -12.23 -8.79
N GLY A 6 5.81 -11.14 -8.57
CA GLY A 6 6.60 -10.50 -9.63
C GLY A 6 5.80 -9.68 -10.65
N VAL A 7 4.55 -9.33 -10.33
CA VAL A 7 3.64 -8.68 -11.28
C VAL A 7 3.94 -7.18 -11.40
N ASP A 8 4.05 -6.70 -12.64
CA ASP A 8 4.12 -5.27 -12.93
C ASP A 8 2.72 -4.66 -12.96
N LEU A 9 2.39 -3.89 -11.92
CA LEU A 9 1.09 -3.22 -11.80
C LEU A 9 0.89 -2.10 -12.82
N LYS A 10 1.93 -1.64 -13.53
CA LYS A 10 1.76 -0.71 -14.66
C LYS A 10 1.22 -1.41 -15.90
N ASN A 11 1.56 -2.69 -16.05
CA ASN A 11 1.15 -3.48 -17.19
C ASN A 11 1.01 -4.96 -16.81
N THR A 12 -0.21 -5.37 -16.45
CA THR A 12 -0.48 -6.76 -16.07
C THR A 12 -0.73 -7.68 -17.27
N VAL A 13 -0.75 -7.12 -18.50
CA VAL A 13 -0.83 -7.87 -19.76
C VAL A 13 0.32 -7.43 -20.65
N THR A 14 1.45 -8.11 -20.47
CA THR A 14 2.74 -7.82 -21.09
C THR A 14 2.90 -8.45 -22.47
N GLY A 15 2.07 -9.44 -22.83
CA GLY A 15 2.23 -10.25 -24.03
C GLY A 15 3.25 -11.39 -23.85
N ASP A 16 3.92 -11.47 -22.69
CA ASP A 16 4.70 -12.62 -22.26
C ASP A 16 3.76 -13.58 -21.48
N PRO A 17 3.44 -14.77 -22.03
CA PRO A 17 2.48 -15.68 -21.41
C PRO A 17 2.84 -16.07 -19.98
N GLN A 18 4.13 -16.12 -19.63
CA GLN A 18 4.55 -16.49 -18.29
C GLN A 18 4.26 -15.36 -17.30
N LYS A 19 4.55 -14.10 -17.67
CA LYS A 19 4.31 -12.94 -16.80
C LYS A 19 2.83 -12.66 -16.62
N ASP A 20 2.06 -12.80 -17.70
CA ASP A 20 0.61 -12.60 -17.68
C ASP A 20 -0.04 -13.65 -16.77
N LYS A 21 0.42 -14.90 -16.84
CA LYS A 21 -0.03 -15.98 -15.94
C LYS A 21 0.24 -15.68 -14.46
N LEU A 22 1.39 -15.10 -14.12
CA LEU A 22 1.69 -14.70 -12.74
C LEU A 22 0.69 -13.65 -12.21
N ALA A 23 0.24 -12.73 -13.07
CA ALA A 23 -0.79 -11.77 -12.68
C ALA A 23 -2.14 -12.46 -12.46
N GLU A 24 -2.54 -13.33 -13.39
CA GLU A 24 -3.77 -14.12 -13.28
C GLU A 24 -3.79 -14.98 -12.02
N ASP A 25 -2.73 -15.75 -11.77
CA ASP A 25 -2.60 -16.62 -10.60
C ASP A 25 -2.70 -15.85 -9.29
N ALA A 26 -2.08 -14.66 -9.22
CA ALA A 26 -2.15 -13.84 -8.02
C ALA A 26 -3.57 -13.32 -7.73
N LEU A 27 -4.31 -12.94 -8.79
CA LEU A 27 -5.69 -12.48 -8.66
C LEU A 27 -6.64 -13.63 -8.30
N ASP A 28 -6.52 -14.75 -8.99
CA ASP A 28 -7.36 -15.93 -8.73
C ASP A 28 -7.12 -16.46 -7.32
N PHE A 29 -5.87 -16.65 -6.91
CA PHE A 29 -5.54 -17.17 -5.59
C PHE A 29 -6.16 -16.34 -4.46
N TYR A 30 -6.10 -15.01 -4.53
CA TYR A 30 -6.68 -14.19 -3.45
C TYR A 30 -8.20 -14.14 -3.49
N SER A 31 -8.78 -14.23 -4.68
CA SER A 31 -10.23 -14.27 -4.80
C SER A 31 -10.83 -15.49 -4.11
N LEU A 32 -10.09 -16.60 -3.95
CA LEU A 32 -10.55 -17.80 -3.23
C LEU A 32 -11.05 -17.50 -1.81
N PHE A 33 -10.42 -16.56 -1.11
CA PHE A 33 -10.77 -16.22 0.27
C PHE A 33 -12.08 -15.42 0.40
N ALA A 34 -12.61 -14.88 -0.70
CA ALA A 34 -13.82 -14.04 -0.70
C ALA A 34 -14.93 -14.54 -1.66
N ARG A 35 -14.57 -15.25 -2.73
CA ARG A 35 -15.46 -15.73 -3.79
C ARG A 35 -16.45 -16.75 -3.23
N SER A 36 -17.74 -16.53 -3.50
CA SER A 36 -18.81 -17.42 -3.07
C SER A 36 -18.62 -18.84 -3.64
N GLY A 37 -18.91 -19.86 -2.84
CA GLY A 37 -18.79 -21.26 -3.22
C GLY A 37 -17.38 -21.85 -3.21
N GLN A 38 -16.35 -21.10 -2.81
CA GLN A 38 -15.01 -21.63 -2.58
C GLN A 38 -14.89 -22.20 -1.16
N ALA A 39 -14.13 -23.29 -1.00
CA ALA A 39 -13.91 -23.93 0.29
C ALA A 39 -13.06 -23.05 1.23
N GLU A 40 -12.21 -22.21 0.65
CA GLU A 40 -11.30 -21.29 1.32
C GLU A 40 -11.95 -19.95 1.69
N ARG A 41 -13.24 -19.75 1.38
CA ARG A 41 -13.94 -18.50 1.66
C ARG A 41 -13.98 -18.24 3.17
N VAL A 42 -13.28 -17.20 3.61
CA VAL A 42 -13.18 -16.77 5.01
C VAL A 42 -13.61 -15.32 5.22
N TRP A 43 -13.92 -14.61 4.13
CA TRP A 43 -14.31 -13.20 4.18
C TRP A 43 -15.44 -12.87 3.22
N ASP A 44 -16.33 -11.93 3.60
CA ASP A 44 -17.31 -11.35 2.69
C ASP A 44 -17.73 -9.92 3.07
N GLU A 45 -18.56 -9.31 2.23
CA GLU A 45 -19.01 -7.91 2.36
C GLU A 45 -19.94 -7.66 3.55
N THR A 46 -20.45 -8.70 4.22
CA THR A 46 -21.27 -8.56 5.43
C THR A 46 -20.43 -8.41 6.69
N MET A 47 -19.13 -8.71 6.60
CA MET A 47 -18.19 -8.56 7.70
C MET A 47 -17.80 -7.09 7.89
N GLU A 48 -17.44 -6.74 9.12
CA GLU A 48 -16.92 -5.40 9.41
C GLU A 48 -15.57 -5.16 8.73
N VAL A 49 -15.24 -3.89 8.50
CA VAL A 49 -13.93 -3.48 8.00
C VAL A 49 -12.81 -4.06 8.87
N SER A 50 -11.70 -4.47 8.24
CA SER A 50 -10.67 -5.30 8.86
C SER A 50 -10.11 -4.74 10.16
N THR A 51 -9.98 -3.41 10.28
CA THR A 51 -9.50 -2.76 11.51
C THR A 51 -10.47 -2.97 12.69
N SER A 52 -11.78 -2.80 12.49
CA SER A 52 -12.79 -3.03 13.53
C SER A 52 -12.93 -4.51 13.88
N ALA A 53 -12.87 -5.39 12.88
CA ALA A 53 -12.87 -6.84 13.12
C ALA A 53 -11.66 -7.28 13.97
N PHE A 54 -10.47 -6.75 13.68
CA PHE A 54 -9.25 -7.06 14.44
C PHE A 54 -9.28 -6.46 15.85
N ALA A 55 -9.71 -5.19 16.00
CA ALA A 55 -9.84 -4.54 17.31
C ALA A 55 -10.84 -5.27 18.23
N ALA A 56 -11.87 -5.87 17.64
CA ALA A 56 -12.85 -6.71 18.35
C ALA A 56 -12.38 -8.16 18.61
N GLY A 57 -11.15 -8.53 18.21
CA GLY A 57 -10.60 -9.87 18.40
C GLY A 57 -11.23 -10.96 17.54
N ARG A 58 -11.91 -10.60 16.43
CA ARG A 58 -12.60 -11.56 15.55
C ARG A 58 -11.70 -12.15 14.45
N VAL A 59 -10.57 -11.52 14.17
CA VAL A 59 -9.58 -12.02 13.21
C VAL A 59 -8.20 -12.10 13.84
N ALA A 60 -7.42 -13.10 13.45
CA ALA A 60 -6.09 -13.35 14.02
C ALA A 60 -5.03 -12.33 13.55
N PHE A 61 -5.10 -11.89 12.29
CA PHE A 61 -4.23 -10.85 11.72
C PHE A 61 -4.91 -10.18 10.53
N TYR A 62 -4.40 -9.02 10.12
CA TYR A 62 -4.73 -8.37 8.85
C TYR A 62 -3.56 -7.48 8.40
N PHE A 63 -3.56 -7.05 7.14
CA PHE A 63 -2.54 -6.14 6.62
C PHE A 63 -2.95 -4.69 6.84
N ALA A 64 -2.08 -3.92 7.48
CA ALA A 64 -2.40 -2.57 7.92
C ALA A 64 -1.20 -1.62 7.79
N PRO A 65 -1.44 -0.36 7.39
CA PRO A 65 -0.45 0.68 7.55
C PRO A 65 -0.29 1.07 9.03
N SER A 66 0.83 1.70 9.36
CA SER A 66 1.24 1.96 10.76
C SER A 66 0.20 2.71 11.59
N TRP A 67 -0.50 3.68 11.01
CA TRP A 67 -1.47 4.50 11.75
C TRP A 67 -2.66 3.72 12.30
N ARG A 68 -2.97 2.53 11.77
CA ARG A 68 -4.05 1.69 12.31
C ARG A 68 -3.76 1.21 13.73
N VAL A 69 -2.50 1.20 14.17
CA VAL A 69 -2.14 0.88 15.56
C VAL A 69 -2.82 1.85 16.54
N PHE A 70 -2.92 3.14 16.19
CA PHE A 70 -3.60 4.14 17.02
C PHE A 70 -5.09 3.80 17.13
N GLU A 71 -5.76 3.58 15.99
CA GLU A 71 -7.19 3.25 15.95
C GLU A 71 -7.53 1.98 16.71
N ILE A 72 -6.70 0.93 16.60
CA ILE A 72 -6.89 -0.32 17.34
C ILE A 72 -6.78 -0.06 18.85
N LYS A 73 -5.81 0.72 19.30
CA LYS A 73 -5.61 1.01 20.73
C LYS A 73 -6.67 1.95 21.30
N ASP A 74 -7.17 2.88 20.50
CA ASP A 74 -8.29 3.74 20.89
C ASP A 74 -9.58 2.93 21.01
N ALA A 75 -9.83 1.99 20.08
CA ALA A 75 -11.01 1.13 20.09
C ALA A 75 -10.94 0.03 21.18
N ASN A 76 -9.76 -0.54 21.42
CA ASN A 76 -9.55 -1.60 22.40
C ASN A 76 -8.14 -1.55 23.01
N SER A 77 -7.99 -0.75 24.05
CA SER A 77 -6.71 -0.55 24.75
C SER A 77 -6.17 -1.83 25.41
N ALA A 78 -7.07 -2.73 25.80
CA ALA A 78 -6.75 -4.02 26.42
C ALA A 78 -6.29 -5.10 25.43
N LEU A 79 -6.50 -4.91 24.12
CA LEU A 79 -6.07 -5.88 23.11
C LEU A 79 -4.55 -6.01 23.11
N ASN A 80 -4.07 -7.25 23.32
CA ASN A 80 -2.67 -7.59 23.23
C ASN A 80 -2.34 -8.03 21.79
N PHE A 81 -1.60 -7.19 21.06
CA PHE A 81 -1.18 -7.47 19.70
C PHE A 81 0.23 -6.92 19.45
N LYS A 82 0.83 -7.35 18.34
CA LYS A 82 2.12 -6.87 17.85
C LYS A 82 2.04 -6.61 16.36
N VAL A 83 2.94 -5.78 15.84
CA VAL A 83 3.15 -5.62 14.41
C VAL A 83 4.31 -6.52 13.99
N ALA A 84 4.12 -7.28 12.90
CA ALA A 84 5.14 -8.18 12.36
C ALA A 84 5.35 -7.91 10.86
N PRO A 85 6.53 -8.23 10.31
CA PRO A 85 6.76 -8.16 8.87
C PRO A 85 5.75 -9.00 8.09
N ILE A 86 5.44 -8.58 6.87
CA ILE A 86 4.48 -9.33 6.05
C ILE A 86 5.04 -10.73 5.69
N PRO A 87 4.20 -11.79 5.67
CA PRO A 87 4.62 -13.11 5.20
C PRO A 87 5.20 -13.04 3.79
N GLN A 88 6.27 -13.81 3.51
CA GLN A 88 6.97 -13.82 2.22
C GLN A 88 6.79 -15.17 1.50
N LEU A 89 6.69 -15.14 0.17
CA LEU A 89 6.80 -16.34 -0.64
C LEU A 89 8.26 -16.83 -0.73
N PRO A 90 8.49 -18.14 -0.92
CA PRO A 90 9.84 -18.66 -1.13
C PRO A 90 10.57 -17.95 -2.29
N GLY A 91 11.86 -17.71 -2.13
CA GLY A 91 12.71 -17.17 -3.21
C GLY A 91 12.70 -15.65 -3.39
N GLY A 92 11.99 -14.88 -2.54
CA GLY A 92 11.97 -13.43 -2.65
C GLY A 92 11.68 -12.70 -1.34
N LYS A 93 11.99 -11.40 -1.33
CA LYS A 93 11.64 -10.49 -0.24
C LYS A 93 11.15 -9.17 -0.83
N VAL A 94 9.87 -8.87 -0.63
CA VAL A 94 9.26 -7.62 -1.10
C VAL A 94 8.18 -7.19 -0.12
N SER A 95 8.08 -5.89 0.09
CA SER A 95 7.07 -5.27 0.94
C SER A 95 6.45 -4.07 0.21
N TRP A 96 5.37 -3.53 0.77
CA TRP A 96 4.70 -2.35 0.22
C TRP A 96 4.96 -1.13 1.08
N ALA A 97 5.30 -0.02 0.46
CA ALA A 97 5.38 1.28 1.12
C ALA A 97 4.39 2.26 0.50
N SER A 98 3.56 2.85 1.35
CA SER A 98 2.88 4.12 1.10
C SER A 98 3.38 5.12 2.15
N TYR A 99 3.74 6.31 1.71
CA TYR A 99 4.33 7.32 2.57
C TYR A 99 3.94 8.72 2.10
N TRP A 100 3.93 9.65 3.05
CA TRP A 100 3.80 11.07 2.76
C TRP A 100 5.17 11.66 2.44
N VAL A 101 5.19 12.66 1.57
CA VAL A 101 6.39 13.43 1.23
C VAL A 101 6.12 14.90 1.45
N GLU A 102 7.10 15.59 1.99
CA GLU A 102 7.10 17.04 2.09
C GLU A 102 7.56 17.64 0.75
N GLY A 103 6.88 18.68 0.30
CA GLY A 103 7.19 19.37 -0.95
C GLY A 103 7.18 20.88 -0.80
N VAL A 104 8.03 21.56 -1.57
CA VAL A 104 8.04 23.03 -1.65
C VAL A 104 7.32 23.47 -2.92
N SER A 105 6.30 24.30 -2.77
CA SER A 105 5.57 24.85 -3.91
C SER A 105 6.46 25.70 -4.80
N GLN A 106 6.44 25.44 -6.11
CA GLN A 106 7.12 26.27 -7.12
C GLN A 106 6.59 27.71 -7.18
N LYS A 107 5.41 27.98 -6.60
CA LYS A 107 4.84 29.33 -6.53
C LYS A 107 5.22 30.08 -5.25
N SER A 108 5.89 29.44 -4.30
CA SER A 108 6.29 30.09 -3.05
C SER A 108 7.25 31.26 -3.32
N PRO A 109 7.09 32.43 -2.67
CA PRO A 109 8.10 33.49 -2.69
C PRO A 109 9.32 33.14 -1.82
N ASN A 110 9.17 32.26 -0.83
CA ASN A 110 10.19 31.89 0.16
C ASN A 110 10.74 30.47 -0.09
N LYS A 111 11.10 30.17 -1.35
CA LYS A 111 11.52 28.80 -1.73
C LYS A 111 12.77 28.37 -0.99
N LYS A 112 13.73 29.29 -0.84
CA LYS A 112 15.01 28.99 -0.21
C LYS A 112 14.83 28.65 1.26
N GLU A 113 14.09 29.47 2.00
CA GLU A 113 13.80 29.29 3.41
C GLU A 113 13.00 28.01 3.65
N ALA A 114 12.02 27.72 2.78
CA ALA A 114 11.24 26.49 2.86
C ALA A 114 12.11 25.23 2.65
N LEU A 115 13.07 25.27 1.71
CA LEU A 115 14.02 24.18 1.49
C LEU A 115 15.01 24.05 2.65
N ASP A 116 15.52 25.17 3.18
CA ASP A 116 16.42 25.18 4.34
C ASP A 116 15.68 24.62 5.58
N PHE A 117 14.41 24.95 5.76
CA PHE A 117 13.57 24.38 6.82
C PHE A 117 13.30 22.88 6.62
N LEU A 118 13.00 22.44 5.40
CA LEU A 118 12.81 21.01 5.12
C LEU A 118 14.11 20.22 5.38
N LYS A 119 15.26 20.79 5.03
CA LYS A 119 16.56 20.22 5.37
C LYS A 119 16.73 20.11 6.89
N PHE A 120 16.42 21.16 7.64
CA PHE A 120 16.46 21.13 9.10
C PHE A 120 15.52 20.07 9.69
N LEU A 121 14.28 19.93 9.19
CA LEU A 121 13.35 18.90 9.66
C LEU A 121 13.85 17.47 9.39
N THR A 122 14.62 17.29 8.32
CA THR A 122 15.17 15.99 7.92
C THR A 122 16.55 15.70 8.50
N ASP A 123 17.11 16.60 9.31
CA ASP A 123 18.32 16.32 10.08
C ASP A 123 18.07 15.27 11.18
N SER A 124 19.11 14.49 11.47
CA SER A 124 19.03 13.34 12.37
C SER A 124 18.49 13.71 13.76
N SER A 125 18.96 14.81 14.35
CA SER A 125 18.51 15.31 15.66
C SER A 125 17.07 15.81 15.62
N SER A 126 16.68 16.53 14.56
CA SER A 126 15.33 17.05 14.38
C SER A 126 14.30 15.94 14.26
N MET A 127 14.59 14.90 13.46
CA MET A 127 13.72 13.74 13.33
C MET A 127 13.53 13.02 14.66
N GLN A 128 14.61 12.77 15.40
CA GLN A 128 14.55 12.15 16.73
C GLN A 128 13.75 13.02 17.72
N LEU A 129 13.93 14.34 17.69
CA LEU A 129 13.17 15.27 18.52
C LEU A 129 11.67 15.21 18.19
N VAL A 130 11.31 15.36 16.91
CA VAL A 130 9.90 15.31 16.46
C VAL A 130 9.27 13.96 16.82
N TYR A 131 9.98 12.86 16.63
CA TYR A 131 9.50 11.53 17.02
C TYR A 131 9.25 11.47 18.53
N SER A 132 10.21 11.91 19.34
CA SER A 132 10.11 11.91 20.81
C SER A 132 8.94 12.76 21.31
N GLU A 133 8.80 13.99 20.81
CA GLU A 133 7.69 14.87 21.22
C GLU A 133 6.33 14.30 20.79
N ALA A 134 6.23 13.73 19.58
CA ALA A 134 5.00 13.08 19.14
C ALA A 134 4.67 11.85 19.99
N SER A 135 5.66 11.05 20.39
CA SER A 135 5.49 9.87 21.24
C SER A 135 5.03 10.20 22.67
N LYS A 136 5.07 11.47 23.10
CA LYS A 136 4.44 11.89 24.37
C LYS A 136 2.93 12.04 24.27
N LEU A 137 2.41 12.23 23.06
CA LEU A 137 0.99 12.48 22.78
C LEU A 137 0.26 11.27 22.22
N ARG A 138 0.99 10.34 21.59
CA ARG A 138 0.48 9.12 20.97
C ARG A 138 1.50 8.00 21.11
N LEU A 139 1.12 6.77 20.73
CA LEU A 139 1.95 5.57 20.94
C LEU A 139 3.36 5.65 20.33
N PHE A 140 3.51 6.34 19.21
CA PHE A 140 4.82 6.54 18.55
C PHE A 140 4.81 7.76 17.62
N GLY A 141 5.98 8.34 17.40
CA GLY A 141 6.22 9.38 16.41
C GLY A 141 6.28 8.85 14.98
N GLN A 142 6.36 9.76 14.00
CA GLN A 142 6.49 9.35 12.59
C GLN A 142 7.82 8.60 12.40
N PRO A 143 7.83 7.36 11.87
CA PRO A 143 9.06 6.64 11.60
C PRO A 143 10.02 7.46 10.73
N TYR A 144 11.32 7.38 11.02
CA TYR A 144 12.34 8.17 10.34
C TYR A 144 12.44 7.82 8.85
N SER A 145 12.67 8.83 8.00
CA SER A 145 13.00 8.60 6.59
C SER A 145 14.49 8.31 6.36
N ARG A 146 15.33 8.53 7.38
CA ARG A 146 16.78 8.31 7.34
C ARG A 146 17.16 6.87 7.67
N VAL A 147 17.91 6.25 6.75
CA VAL A 147 18.39 4.85 6.90
C VAL A 147 19.36 4.71 8.08
N ASP A 148 20.19 5.72 8.35
CA ASP A 148 21.13 5.70 9.49
C ASP A 148 20.43 5.66 10.85
N LEU A 149 19.15 6.05 10.91
CA LEU A 149 18.33 5.99 12.12
C LEU A 149 17.50 4.70 12.26
N ALA A 150 17.50 3.82 11.25
CA ALA A 150 16.64 2.64 11.22
C ALA A 150 16.85 1.73 12.44
N GLN A 151 18.09 1.54 12.87
CA GLN A 151 18.41 0.66 14.00
C GLN A 151 17.82 1.15 15.34
N GLN A 152 17.51 2.44 15.47
CA GLN A 152 16.91 2.99 16.69
C GLN A 152 15.45 2.54 16.87
N LEU A 153 14.76 2.20 15.77
CA LEU A 153 13.34 1.84 15.77
C LEU A 153 13.10 0.37 15.40
N SER A 154 14.14 -0.38 15.03
CA SER A 154 13.99 -1.74 14.48
C SER A 154 13.40 -2.75 15.47
N GLU A 155 13.59 -2.53 16.77
CA GLU A 155 13.05 -3.38 17.84
C GLU A 155 11.79 -2.80 18.50
N ASP A 156 11.25 -1.68 18.00
CA ASP A 156 9.98 -1.15 18.47
C ASP A 156 8.81 -2.10 18.15
N PRO A 157 7.92 -2.40 19.11
CA PRO A 157 6.84 -3.38 18.92
C PRO A 157 5.77 -2.98 17.91
N TYR A 158 5.67 -1.69 17.57
CA TYR A 158 4.67 -1.15 16.65
C TYR A 158 5.29 -0.68 15.34
N VAL A 159 6.48 -0.06 15.35
CA VAL A 159 7.10 0.49 14.14
C VAL A 159 8.23 -0.36 13.58
N GLY A 160 8.82 -1.27 14.37
CA GLY A 160 10.02 -2.02 13.99
C GLY A 160 9.82 -2.90 12.76
N ALA A 161 8.64 -3.50 12.60
CA ALA A 161 8.30 -4.27 11.41
C ALA A 161 8.36 -3.43 10.12
N TYR A 162 7.81 -2.21 10.14
CA TYR A 162 7.83 -1.31 8.97
C TYR A 162 9.25 -0.85 8.65
N VAL A 163 10.05 -0.53 9.66
CA VAL A 163 11.46 -0.12 9.49
C VAL A 163 12.31 -1.26 8.93
N LYS A 164 12.11 -2.48 9.42
CA LYS A 164 12.72 -3.69 8.86
C LYS A 164 12.30 -3.85 7.40
N ASP A 165 11.01 -3.79 7.10
CA ASP A 165 10.48 -3.98 5.74
C ASP A 165 10.86 -2.87 4.74
N ALA A 166 11.22 -1.67 5.19
CA ALA A 166 11.46 -0.51 4.32
C ALA A 166 12.56 -0.73 3.26
N ALA A 167 13.61 -1.48 3.58
CA ALA A 167 14.78 -1.65 2.70
C ALA A 167 14.48 -2.40 1.38
N TRP A 168 13.40 -3.19 1.34
CA TRP A 168 12.95 -3.92 0.15
C TRP A 168 11.53 -3.52 -0.25
N ALA A 169 11.02 -2.42 0.29
CA ALA A 169 9.71 -1.93 -0.06
C ALA A 169 9.66 -1.47 -1.52
N ARG A 170 8.50 -1.63 -2.12
CA ARG A 170 8.13 -1.03 -3.39
C ARG A 170 6.89 -0.18 -3.17
N SER A 171 6.78 0.84 -3.99
CA SER A 171 5.65 1.76 -3.98
C SER A 171 5.09 1.85 -5.38
N PHE A 172 3.78 1.99 -5.44
CA PHE A 172 3.04 2.19 -6.67
C PHE A 172 1.82 3.04 -6.35
N SER A 173 1.20 3.61 -7.38
CA SER A 173 0.11 4.58 -7.25
C SER A 173 -1.22 3.93 -6.86
N LEU A 174 -1.22 3.29 -5.68
CA LEU A 174 -2.36 2.68 -5.00
C LEU A 174 -2.35 3.07 -3.51
N ALA A 175 -1.76 4.23 -3.18
CA ALA A 175 -1.80 4.75 -1.83
C ALA A 175 -3.23 5.22 -1.52
N SER A 176 -3.86 4.62 -0.52
CA SER A 176 -5.20 5.05 -0.06
C SER A 176 -5.15 6.39 0.67
N ASN A 177 -6.29 7.06 0.78
CA ASN A 177 -6.46 8.34 1.48
C ASN A 177 -5.63 9.50 0.91
N THR A 178 -5.27 9.45 -0.37
CA THR A 178 -4.70 10.61 -1.06
C THR A 178 -5.76 11.65 -1.39
N PHE A 179 -7.02 11.23 -1.57
CA PHE A 179 -8.15 12.06 -1.99
C PHE A 179 -7.82 12.89 -3.24
N ASP A 180 -7.00 12.31 -4.13
CA ASP A 180 -6.45 13.02 -5.27
C ASP A 180 -7.45 13.13 -6.43
N ASN A 181 -8.54 12.35 -6.41
CA ASN A 181 -9.46 12.15 -7.53
C ASN A 181 -8.70 11.90 -8.85
N GLY A 182 -7.50 11.32 -8.71
CA GLY A 182 -6.41 11.46 -9.65
C GLY A 182 -5.73 10.13 -9.82
N LEU A 183 -4.40 10.12 -9.76
CA LEU A 183 -3.62 8.95 -10.11
C LEU A 183 -3.94 7.76 -9.19
N ASN A 184 -3.96 7.95 -7.87
CA ASN A 184 -4.19 6.85 -6.93
C ASN A 184 -5.65 6.43 -6.91
N ASP A 185 -6.59 7.37 -6.73
CA ASP A 185 -8.01 7.03 -6.60
C ASP A 185 -8.53 6.29 -7.83
N ARG A 186 -8.10 6.69 -9.03
CA ARG A 186 -8.52 6.05 -10.29
C ARG A 186 -7.88 4.68 -10.50
N LEU A 187 -6.61 4.49 -10.14
CA LEU A 187 -5.97 3.18 -10.23
C LEU A 187 -6.52 2.20 -9.18
N ILE A 188 -6.85 2.68 -7.98
CA ILE A 188 -7.52 1.90 -6.94
C ILE A 188 -8.89 1.43 -7.44
N ALA A 189 -9.70 2.32 -8.03
CA ALA A 189 -11.00 1.95 -8.59
C ALA A 189 -10.88 0.86 -9.66
N LEU A 190 -9.94 1.01 -10.60
CA LEU A 190 -9.71 0.01 -11.65
C LEU A 190 -9.29 -1.35 -11.09
N LEU A 191 -8.41 -1.37 -10.08
CA LEU A 191 -7.98 -2.61 -9.46
C LEU A 191 -9.11 -3.25 -8.64
N ALA A 192 -9.91 -2.43 -7.96
CA ALA A 192 -11.10 -2.89 -7.24
C ALA A 192 -12.11 -3.55 -8.19
N ASP A 193 -12.34 -2.98 -9.37
CA ASP A 193 -13.20 -3.59 -10.40
C ASP A 193 -12.67 -4.96 -10.85
N ALA A 194 -11.35 -5.09 -11.04
CA ALA A 194 -10.74 -6.37 -11.39
C ALA A 194 -10.93 -7.42 -10.29
N VAL A 195 -10.72 -7.05 -9.02
CA VAL A 195 -10.95 -7.92 -7.86
C VAL A 195 -12.42 -8.31 -7.74
N ASN A 196 -13.35 -7.36 -7.90
CA ASN A 196 -14.78 -7.60 -7.81
C ASN A 196 -15.28 -8.49 -8.96
N SER A 197 -14.73 -8.31 -10.17
CA SER A 197 -14.98 -9.22 -11.30
C SER A 197 -14.57 -10.65 -10.94
N ALA A 198 -13.34 -10.83 -10.44
CA ALA A 198 -12.87 -12.14 -10.01
C ALA A 198 -13.73 -12.74 -8.89
N ASN A 199 -14.13 -11.96 -7.88
CA ASN A 199 -14.99 -12.44 -6.78
C ASN A 199 -16.39 -12.88 -7.24
N ARG A 200 -16.88 -12.34 -8.36
CA ARG A 200 -18.14 -12.75 -9.01
C ARG A 200 -17.97 -13.93 -10.00
N GLY A 201 -16.79 -14.54 -10.04
CA GLY A 201 -16.48 -15.66 -10.94
C GLY A 201 -16.04 -15.24 -12.35
N GLY A 202 -15.74 -13.96 -12.56
CA GLY A 202 -15.15 -13.47 -13.80
C GLY A 202 -13.73 -13.99 -14.01
N SER A 203 -13.31 -14.02 -15.27
CA SER A 203 -11.96 -14.41 -15.69
C SER A 203 -10.92 -13.40 -15.19
N ALA A 204 -9.90 -13.88 -14.47
CA ALA A 204 -8.77 -13.05 -14.03
C ALA A 204 -8.06 -12.38 -15.22
N LYS A 205 -7.90 -13.12 -16.33
CA LYS A 205 -7.32 -12.61 -17.58
C LYS A 205 -8.07 -11.38 -18.11
N ASP A 206 -9.40 -11.48 -18.21
CA ASP A 206 -10.22 -10.40 -18.78
C ASP A 206 -10.29 -9.19 -17.83
N ALA A 207 -10.35 -9.46 -16.52
CA ALA A 207 -10.29 -8.45 -15.48
C ALA A 207 -8.96 -7.66 -15.54
N LEU A 208 -7.83 -8.36 -15.65
CA LEU A 208 -6.50 -7.75 -15.72
C LEU A 208 -6.24 -7.05 -17.07
N ALA A 209 -6.80 -7.55 -18.17
CA ALA A 209 -6.77 -6.83 -19.44
C ALA A 209 -7.52 -5.50 -19.36
N THR A 210 -8.69 -5.49 -18.72
CA THR A 210 -9.48 -4.29 -18.47
C THR A 210 -8.72 -3.30 -17.57
N TYR A 211 -8.16 -3.79 -16.46
CA TYR A 211 -7.29 -3.00 -15.58
C TYR A 211 -6.11 -2.39 -16.34
N SER A 212 -5.36 -3.18 -17.12
CA SER A 212 -4.18 -2.72 -17.86
C SER A 212 -4.51 -1.60 -18.84
N LYS A 213 -5.62 -1.73 -19.58
CA LYS A 213 -6.09 -0.70 -20.51
C LYS A 213 -6.48 0.58 -19.76
N GLY A 214 -7.23 0.45 -18.67
CA GLY A 214 -7.63 1.58 -17.83
C GLY A 214 -6.42 2.28 -17.21
N ALA A 215 -5.49 1.52 -16.63
CA ALA A 215 -4.28 2.02 -16.00
C ALA A 215 -3.42 2.79 -17.01
N ASN A 216 -3.22 2.26 -18.21
CA ASN A 216 -2.52 2.96 -19.27
C ASN A 216 -3.20 4.30 -19.62
N SER A 217 -4.53 4.32 -19.77
CA SER A 217 -5.27 5.57 -20.00
C SER A 217 -5.07 6.60 -18.89
N VAL A 218 -5.07 6.17 -17.62
CA VAL A 218 -4.76 7.04 -16.49
C VAL A 218 -3.32 7.57 -16.61
N PHE A 219 -2.33 6.69 -16.80
CA PHE A 219 -0.93 7.10 -16.92
C PHE A 219 -0.69 8.09 -18.08
N SER A 220 -1.31 7.88 -19.24
CA SER A 220 -1.20 8.81 -20.37
C SER A 220 -1.71 10.22 -20.03
N GLN A 221 -2.81 10.33 -19.26
CA GLN A 221 -3.37 11.63 -18.86
C GLN A 221 -2.44 12.41 -17.92
N PHE A 222 -1.56 11.72 -17.19
CA PHE A 222 -0.53 12.33 -16.35
C PHE A 222 0.84 12.41 -17.04
N GLY A 223 0.94 12.09 -18.33
CA GLY A 223 2.21 12.10 -19.06
C GLY A 223 3.21 11.01 -18.61
N LEU A 224 2.73 9.95 -17.97
CA LEU A 224 3.52 8.84 -17.44
C LEU A 224 3.57 7.63 -18.39
N ALA A 225 2.81 7.67 -19.48
CA ALA A 225 2.81 6.69 -20.56
C ALA A 225 2.50 7.37 -21.91
N PRO A 226 2.85 6.76 -23.05
CA PRO A 226 2.43 7.24 -24.37
C PRO A 226 0.89 7.36 -24.46
N PRO A 227 0.34 8.26 -25.29
CA PRO A 227 -1.10 8.36 -25.50
C PRO A 227 -1.68 7.03 -26.01
N VAL A 228 -2.84 6.62 -25.48
CA VAL A 228 -3.56 5.46 -26.01
C VAL A 228 -4.07 5.81 -27.41
N SER A 229 -3.58 5.10 -28.44
CA SER A 229 -4.06 5.27 -29.81
C SER A 229 -5.58 5.03 -29.86
N PRO A 230 -6.36 5.86 -30.59
CA PRO A 230 -7.77 5.60 -30.79
C PRO A 230 -7.94 4.24 -31.47
N THR A 231 -8.84 3.41 -30.95
CA THR A 231 -9.21 2.15 -31.61
C THR A 231 -9.76 2.50 -33.00
N PRO A 232 -9.26 1.89 -34.10
CA PRO A 232 -9.87 2.07 -35.41
C PRO A 232 -11.36 1.73 -35.30
N ARG A 233 -12.21 2.64 -35.77
CA ARG A 233 -13.67 2.42 -35.83
C ARG A 233 -14.00 1.33 -36.84
#